data_AF-A0A1Y0I204-F1
#
_entry.id   AF-A0A1Y0I204-F1
#
_cell.length_a   1.000
_cell.length_b   1.000
_cell.length_c   1.000
_cell.angle_alpha   90.00
_cell.angle_beta   90.00
_cell.angle_gamma   90.00
#
_symmetry.space_group_name_H-M   'P 1'
#
loop_
_entity.id
_entity.type
_entity.pdbx_description
1 polymer ?
#
loop_
_entity_poly.entity_id
_entity_poly.type
_entity_poly.pdbx_seq_one_letter_code
_entity_poly.pdbx_strand_id
1 'polypeptide(L)'
;MKLLKRTSLAIMLGCTLLSSGLQASGSFSGGSASGLQNTYTLGKSVFHRKLVCSSCPLAGQELNRDSANKLIHQVEGSASVQQVLSGKERKAVIHYIQKRFPTG
;
A
#
# COMPACT_ATOMS: atom_id res chain seq x y z
N MET A 1 -34.18 -16.00 -56.98
CA MET A 1 -33.84 -14.95 -56.00
C MET A 1 -32.35 -15.02 -55.70
N LYS A 2 -31.64 -13.90 -55.96
CA LYS A 2 -30.48 -13.30 -55.26
C LYS A 2 -29.25 -14.17 -54.89
N LEU A 3 -28.13 -13.83 -55.54
CA LEU A 3 -26.74 -13.95 -55.08
C LEU A 3 -26.53 -13.35 -53.68
N LEU A 4 -25.66 -13.95 -52.86
CA LEU A 4 -24.80 -13.25 -51.88
C LEU A 4 -23.66 -14.21 -51.47
N LYS A 5 -22.47 -14.06 -52.06
CA LYS A 5 -21.28 -13.33 -51.58
C LYS A 5 -20.43 -14.08 -50.54
N ARG A 6 -19.24 -14.44 -51.03
CA ARG A 6 -17.98 -14.72 -50.33
C ARG A 6 -17.76 -13.75 -49.17
N THR A 7 -17.17 -14.21 -48.05
CA THR A 7 -15.94 -13.63 -47.48
C THR A 7 -15.51 -14.42 -46.24
N SER A 8 -14.22 -14.79 -46.23
CA SER A 8 -13.45 -15.41 -45.15
C SER A 8 -13.64 -14.74 -43.80
N LEU A 9 -13.89 -15.53 -42.75
CA LEU A 9 -13.79 -15.09 -41.37
C LEU A 9 -12.38 -15.46 -40.86
N ALA A 10 -11.49 -14.47 -40.81
CA ALA A 10 -10.15 -14.61 -40.25
C ALA A 10 -10.23 -14.71 -38.71
N ILE A 11 -9.62 -15.75 -38.16
CA ILE A 11 -9.46 -15.96 -36.72
C ILE A 11 -8.19 -15.21 -36.29
N MET A 12 -8.32 -14.18 -35.46
CA MET A 12 -7.21 -13.56 -34.73
C MET A 12 -7.64 -13.37 -33.28
N LEU A 13 -7.37 -14.38 -32.45
CA LEU A 13 -7.50 -14.32 -31.00
C LEU A 13 -6.13 -13.96 -30.41
N GLY A 14 -5.78 -12.68 -30.43
CA GLY A 14 -4.54 -12.15 -29.85
C GLY A 14 -4.69 -11.94 -28.34
N CYS A 15 -3.85 -12.63 -27.57
CA CYS A 15 -3.76 -12.52 -26.11
C CYS A 15 -3.39 -11.10 -25.66
N THR A 16 -4.31 -10.38 -25.02
CA THR A 16 -4.02 -9.17 -24.26
C THR A 16 -3.82 -9.51 -22.78
N LEU A 17 -2.57 -9.74 -22.38
CA LEU A 17 -2.18 -9.80 -20.98
C LEU A 17 -0.94 -8.94 -20.77
N LEU A 18 -1.17 -7.67 -20.45
CA LEU A 18 -0.18 -6.85 -19.74
C LEU A 18 -0.95 -5.90 -18.81
N SER A 19 -1.42 -6.46 -17.70
CA SER A 19 -2.06 -5.67 -16.64
C SER A 19 -1.00 -4.83 -15.94
N SER A 20 -1.17 -3.52 -16.10
CA SER A 20 -0.33 -2.43 -15.64
C SER A 20 -0.12 -2.45 -14.12
N GLY A 21 1.14 -2.51 -13.69
CA GLY A 21 1.53 -2.23 -12.31
C GLY A 21 1.47 -0.73 -12.04
N LEU A 22 0.28 -0.17 -11.80
CA LEU A 22 0.13 1.19 -11.31
C LEU A 22 0.46 1.22 -9.81
N GLN A 23 1.75 1.38 -9.46
CA GLN A 23 2.11 1.88 -8.14
C GLN A 23 1.73 3.37 -8.06
N ALA A 24 0.46 3.63 -7.75
CA ALA A 24 0.00 4.96 -7.40
C ALA A 24 0.60 5.36 -6.04
N SER A 25 1.77 6.00 -6.05
CA SER A 25 2.30 6.72 -4.89
C SER A 25 1.48 7.99 -4.69
N GLY A 26 0.26 7.83 -4.18
CA GLY A 26 -0.63 8.95 -3.88
C GLY A 26 -0.07 9.81 -2.76
N SER A 27 0.11 11.10 -3.04
CA SER A 27 0.45 12.11 -2.05
C SER A 27 -0.76 12.36 -1.14
N PHE A 28 -0.56 12.30 0.18
CA PHE A 28 -1.61 12.56 1.16
C PHE A 28 -1.83 14.07 1.29
N SER A 29 -2.79 14.63 0.54
CA SER A 29 -3.28 16.00 0.72
C SER A 29 -4.25 16.01 1.92
N GLY A 30 -3.70 16.23 3.11
CA GLY A 30 -4.48 16.31 4.35
C GLY A 30 -5.36 17.56 4.36
N GLY A 31 -6.63 17.41 3.98
CA GLY A 31 -7.66 18.42 4.20
C GLY A 31 -8.00 18.55 5.68
N SER A 32 -7.89 19.77 6.21
CA SER A 32 -8.55 20.36 7.39
C SER A 32 -8.74 19.56 8.69
N ALA A 33 -8.02 18.46 8.92
CA ALA A 33 -7.99 17.78 10.21
C ALA A 33 -6.82 18.29 11.07
N SER A 34 -7.08 18.62 12.33
CA SER A 34 -6.07 19.02 13.32
C SER A 34 -4.86 18.09 13.27
N GLY A 35 -3.64 18.65 13.33
CA GLY A 35 -2.39 17.98 12.92
C GLY A 35 -2.14 16.58 13.50
N LEU A 36 -2.64 16.27 14.71
CA LEU A 36 -2.52 14.95 15.33
C LEU A 36 -3.43 13.88 14.69
N GLN A 37 -4.68 14.24 14.39
CA GLN A 37 -5.65 13.34 13.75
C GLN A 37 -5.25 13.08 12.29
N ASN A 38 -4.66 14.10 11.65
CA ASN A 38 -4.02 13.98 10.34
C ASN A 38 -2.83 13.01 10.36
N THR A 39 -1.97 13.07 11.39
CA THR A 39 -0.81 12.19 11.53
C THR A 39 -1.21 10.73 11.78
N TYR A 40 -2.20 10.47 12.63
CA TYR A 40 -2.72 9.12 12.85
C TYR A 40 -3.31 8.51 11.56
N THR A 41 -4.09 9.30 10.82
CA THR A 41 -4.74 8.84 9.58
C THR A 41 -3.72 8.57 8.48
N LEU A 42 -2.72 9.45 8.35
CA LEU A 42 -1.57 9.23 7.46
C LEU A 42 -0.85 7.95 7.84
N GLY A 43 -0.53 7.76 9.12
CA GLY A 43 0.15 6.57 9.63
C GLY A 43 -0.60 5.29 9.31
N LYS A 44 -1.92 5.25 9.58
CA LYS A 44 -2.78 4.11 9.25
C LYS A 44 -2.76 3.80 7.76
N SER A 45 -2.93 4.82 6.91
CA SER A 45 -2.97 4.65 5.45
C SER A 45 -1.66 4.09 4.91
N VAL A 46 -0.53 4.70 5.31
CA VAL A 46 0.81 4.28 4.91
C VAL A 46 1.09 2.86 5.39
N PHE A 47 0.77 2.55 6.65
CA PHE A 47 0.99 1.23 7.23
C PHE A 47 0.32 0.13 6.40
N HIS A 48 -0.97 0.28 6.10
CA HIS A 48 -1.70 -0.74 5.33
C HIS A 48 -1.29 -0.83 3.86
N ARG A 49 -0.91 0.30 3.24
CA ARG A 49 -0.59 0.34 1.81
C ARG A 49 0.85 -0.03 1.49
N LYS A 50 1.78 0.27 2.38
CA LYS A 50 3.23 0.15 2.13
C LYS A 50 3.93 -0.91 2.99
N LEU A 51 3.32 -1.33 4.11
CA LEU A 51 3.98 -2.27 5.03
C LEU A 51 3.29 -3.64 5.10
N VAL A 52 1.95 -3.72 5.23
CA VAL A 52 1.25 -5.01 5.46
C VAL A 52 0.40 -5.51 4.28
N CYS A 53 0.54 -4.92 3.09
CA CYS A 53 -0.11 -5.44 1.88
C CYS A 53 0.47 -6.80 1.44
N SER A 54 -0.20 -7.53 0.54
CA SER A 54 0.21 -8.88 0.09
C SER A 54 1.61 -8.97 -0.52
N SER A 55 2.14 -7.87 -1.07
CA SER A 55 3.47 -7.75 -1.66
C SER A 55 4.40 -6.83 -0.86
N CYS A 56 4.01 -6.45 0.35
CA CYS A 56 4.75 -5.50 1.18
C CYS A 56 5.75 -6.21 2.11
N PRO A 57 6.74 -5.47 2.68
CA PRO A 57 7.80 -6.05 3.51
C PRO A 57 7.31 -6.81 4.76
N LEU A 58 6.11 -6.49 5.25
CA LEU A 58 5.48 -7.10 6.43
C LEU A 58 4.20 -7.87 6.06
N ALA A 59 4.09 -8.35 4.82
CA ALA A 59 2.95 -9.14 4.37
C ALA A 59 2.69 -10.32 5.32
N GLY A 60 1.44 -10.48 5.77
CA GLY A 60 1.04 -11.59 6.65
C GLY A 60 1.53 -11.51 8.09
N GLN A 61 2.21 -10.43 8.49
CA GLN A 61 2.62 -10.24 9.87
C GLN A 61 1.42 -9.81 10.73
N GLU A 62 1.07 -10.61 11.72
CA GLU A 62 0.06 -10.23 12.70
C GLU A 62 0.63 -9.22 13.70
N LEU A 63 0.01 -8.03 13.77
CA LEU A 63 0.33 -7.06 14.81
C LEU A 63 -0.54 -7.28 16.03
N ASN A 64 0.13 -7.56 17.15
CA ASN A 64 -0.44 -7.56 18.48
C ASN A 64 0.40 -6.66 19.40
N ARG A 65 -0.02 -6.53 20.67
CA ARG A 65 0.65 -5.66 21.64
C ARG A 65 2.12 -6.05 21.84
N ASP A 66 2.42 -7.34 21.84
CA ASP A 66 3.76 -7.89 22.05
C ASP A 66 4.69 -7.65 20.85
N SER A 67 4.16 -7.68 19.62
CA SER A 67 4.93 -7.44 18.40
C SER A 67 5.05 -5.95 18.04
N ALA A 68 4.23 -5.08 18.62
CA ALA A 68 4.20 -3.65 18.31
C ALA A 68 5.54 -2.93 18.53
N ASN A 69 6.23 -3.19 19.66
CA ASN A 69 7.54 -2.59 19.94
C ASN A 69 8.62 -3.05 18.96
N LYS A 70 8.65 -4.35 18.65
CA LYS A 70 9.57 -4.90 17.64
C LYS A 70 9.35 -4.23 16.28
N LEU A 71 8.08 -3.97 15.94
CA LEU A 71 7.73 -3.31 14.70
C LEU A 71 8.14 -1.85 14.65
N ILE A 72 7.99 -1.11 15.76
CA ILE A 72 8.48 0.27 15.85
C ILE A 72 9.99 0.32 15.55
N HIS A 73 10.77 -0.54 16.19
CA HIS A 73 12.22 -0.64 15.92
C HIS A 73 12.53 -1.03 14.47
N GLN A 74 11.76 -1.95 13.90
CA GLN A 74 11.91 -2.34 12.50
C GLN A 74 11.60 -1.17 11.55
N VAL A 75 10.56 -0.38 11.85
CA VAL A 75 10.19 0.80 11.05
C VAL A 75 11.22 1.91 11.17
N GLU A 76 11.88 2.05 12.32
CA GLU A 76 12.95 3.02 12.54
C GLU A 76 14.25 2.65 11.82
N GLY A 77 14.69 1.39 11.99
CA GLY A 77 16.03 0.95 11.63
C GLY A 77 16.18 0.14 10.33
N SER A 78 15.09 -0.46 9.81
CA SER A 78 15.23 -1.37 8.66
C SER A 78 15.45 -0.62 7.35
N ALA A 79 16.59 -0.86 6.68
CA ALA A 79 16.94 -0.25 5.39
C ALA A 79 15.85 -0.44 4.32
N SER A 80 15.21 -1.60 4.28
CA SER A 80 14.09 -1.90 3.36
C SER A 80 12.87 -1.01 3.62
N VAL A 81 12.60 -0.65 4.88
CA VAL A 81 11.52 0.26 5.25
C VAL A 81 11.90 1.71 4.94
N GLN A 82 13.18 2.08 5.13
CA GLN A 82 13.67 3.43 4.82
C GLN A 82 13.63 3.76 3.33
N GLN A 83 13.78 2.76 2.46
CA GLN A 83 13.65 2.92 1.01
C GLN A 83 12.19 3.16 0.56
N VAL A 84 11.22 2.65 1.33
CA VAL A 84 9.78 2.71 0.98
C VAL A 84 9.06 3.87 1.66
N LEU A 85 9.54 4.29 2.84
CA LEU A 85 8.95 5.34 3.66
C LEU A 85 9.84 6.56 3.81
N SER A 86 9.28 7.73 3.49
CA SER A 86 9.86 9.02 3.86
C SER A 86 9.93 9.20 5.38
N GLY A 87 10.76 10.14 5.85
CA GLY A 87 10.88 10.43 7.30
C GLY A 87 9.55 10.87 7.94
N LYS A 88 8.70 11.59 7.20
CA LYS A 88 7.35 12.00 7.67
C LYS A 88 6.42 10.79 7.80
N GLU A 89 6.38 9.94 6.78
CA GLU A 89 5.57 8.72 6.78
C GLU A 89 5.98 7.77 7.90
N ARG A 90 7.29 7.63 8.14
CA ARG A 90 7.84 6.81 9.22
C ARG A 90 7.36 7.25 10.59
N LYS A 91 7.48 8.56 10.89
CA LYS A 91 6.97 9.14 12.15
C LYS A 91 5.46 8.94 12.30
N ALA A 92 4.70 9.10 11.21
CA ALA A 92 3.27 8.89 11.22
C ALA A 92 2.89 7.42 11.48
N VAL A 93 3.60 6.47 10.86
CA VAL A 93 3.41 5.03 11.08
C VAL A 93 3.73 4.64 12.53
N ILE A 94 4.84 5.13 13.09
CA ILE A 94 5.19 4.89 14.50
C ILE A 94 4.09 5.42 15.42
N HIS A 95 3.62 6.64 15.18
CA HIS A 95 2.52 7.23 15.95
C HIS A 95 1.23 6.38 15.85
N TYR A 96 0.90 5.87 14.66
CA TYR A 96 -0.23 4.98 14.47
C TYR A 96 -0.08 3.67 15.28
N ILE A 97 1.09 3.02 15.20
CA ILE A 97 1.36 1.76 15.93
C ILE A 97 1.23 1.97 17.44
N GLN A 98 1.87 3.01 17.98
CA GLN A 98 1.81 3.36 19.41
C GLN A 98 0.38 3.63 19.90
N LYS A 99 -0.43 4.33 19.09
CA LYS A 99 -1.83 4.61 19.42
C LYS A 99 -2.72 3.37 19.33
N ARG A 100 -2.47 2.49 18.36
CA ARG A 100 -3.29 1.30 18.09
C ARG A 100 -3.00 0.17 19.08
N PHE A 101 -1.75 0.04 19.49
CA PHE A 101 -1.22 -1.01 20.36
C PHE A 101 -0.47 -0.36 21.53
N PRO A 102 -1.19 0.16 22.55
CA PRO A 102 -0.55 0.77 23.70
C PRO A 102 0.30 -0.28 24.42
N THR A 103 1.62 -0.11 24.37
CA THR A 103 2.59 -0.91 25.11
C THR A 103 2.70 -0.34 26.52
N GLY A 104 1.85 -0.82 27.41
CA GLY A 104 1.88 -0.54 28.85
C GLY A 104 2.02 -1.81 29.68
#